data_AF-A0A8J5QVT1-F1
#
_entry.id   AF-A0A8J5QVT1-F1
#
_cell.length_a   1.000
_cell.length_b   1.000
_cell.length_c   1.000
_cell.angle_alpha   90.00
_cell.angle_beta   90.00
_cell.angle_gamma   90.00
#
_symmetry.space_group_name_H-M   'P 1'
#
loop_
_entity.id
_entity.type
_entity.pdbx_description
1 polymer ?
#
loop_
_entity_poly.entity_id
_entity_poly.type
_entity_poly.pdbx_seq_one_letter_code
_entity_poly.pdbx_strand_id
1 'polypeptide(L)'
;MSQRARRQIATQQAPADNLDLLASRVIKYLLEKSHKKYPVKASDIKKFVLDELWEFFMNLNIISEDESQHSYFGNVKSLISDKFVKQLYLIKSKQRETDSVLFEWGPRANYELDRKSVLKFVSKIYNCPMENFVKQYKAMKVYERSALRE
;
A
#
# COMPACT_ATOMS: atom_id res chain seq x y z
N MET A 1 30.01 31.29 6.47
CA MET A 1 29.14 30.36 7.22
C MET A 1 27.94 30.02 6.36
N SER A 2 28.05 28.92 5.62
CA SER A 2 27.19 28.58 4.47
C SER A 2 26.14 27.55 4.87
N GLN A 3 24.97 27.64 4.23
CA GLN A 3 23.69 26.92 4.43
C GLN A 3 23.76 25.39 4.23
N ARG A 4 24.89 24.75 4.54
CA ARG A 4 25.17 23.32 4.35
C ARG A 4 24.73 22.42 5.52
N ALA A 5 24.05 22.96 6.53
CA ALA A 5 23.72 22.24 7.77
C ALA A 5 22.23 21.80 7.88
N ARG A 6 21.42 21.91 6.81
CA ARG A 6 19.98 21.54 6.84
C ARG A 6 19.56 20.44 5.85
N ARG A 7 20.50 19.77 5.19
CA ARG A 7 20.22 18.62 4.29
C ARG A 7 20.85 17.31 4.76
N GLN A 8 20.87 17.12 6.07
CA GLN A 8 21.17 15.84 6.72
C GLN A 8 20.12 15.59 7.80
N ILE A 9 18.84 15.53 7.42
CA ILE A 9 17.80 14.98 8.28
C ILE A 9 16.98 14.05 7.38
N ALA A 10 16.71 12.84 7.88
CA ALA A 10 15.95 11.76 7.26
C ALA A 10 16.71 10.83 6.29
N THR A 11 17.90 10.39 6.69
CA THR A 11 18.37 9.05 6.31
C THR A 11 18.59 8.28 7.61
N GLN A 12 17.81 7.21 7.82
CA GLN A 12 17.84 6.26 8.95
C GLN A 12 17.07 6.68 10.22
N GLN A 13 15.74 6.51 10.18
CA GLN A 13 14.94 6.33 11.39
C GLN A 13 13.90 5.21 11.10
N ALA A 14 14.17 4.00 11.60
CA ALA A 14 13.24 2.90 11.84
C ALA A 14 14.04 1.80 12.56
N PRO A 15 13.71 1.49 13.84
CA PRO A 15 12.62 0.56 14.11
C PRO A 15 11.61 1.04 15.18
N ALA A 16 11.88 2.13 15.89
CA ALA A 16 10.99 2.68 16.92
C ALA A 16 9.78 3.43 16.33
N ASP A 17 9.98 4.12 15.20
CA ASP A 17 8.93 4.92 14.54
C ASP A 17 7.77 4.07 14.00
N ASN A 18 8.01 2.79 13.70
CA ASN A 18 6.94 1.88 13.30
C ASN A 18 6.00 1.54 14.46
N LEU A 19 6.54 1.40 15.69
CA LEU A 19 5.73 1.07 16.85
C LEU A 19 4.89 2.26 17.29
N ASP A 20 5.46 3.47 17.29
CA ASP A 20 4.74 4.72 17.58
C ASP A 20 3.68 5.03 16.53
N LEU A 21 3.96 4.76 15.26
CA LEU A 21 2.99 4.91 14.17
C LEU A 21 1.83 3.91 14.31
N LEU A 22 2.14 2.64 14.60
CA LEU A 22 1.13 1.61 14.85
C LEU A 22 0.30 1.95 16.10
N ALA A 23 0.94 2.40 17.18
CA ALA A 23 0.27 2.84 18.39
C ALA A 23 -0.66 4.02 18.12
N SER A 24 -0.20 5.04 17.39
CA SER A 24 -1.00 6.19 16.99
C SER A 24 -2.21 5.79 16.13
N ARG A 25 -2.05 4.83 15.22
CA ARG A 25 -3.14 4.28 14.39
C ARG A 25 -4.17 3.54 15.21
N VAL A 26 -3.73 2.66 16.11
CA VAL A 26 -4.63 1.94 17.03
C VAL A 26 -5.39 2.95 17.90
N ILE A 27 -4.70 3.94 18.46
CA ILE A 27 -5.33 4.98 19.29
C ILE A 27 -6.36 5.77 18.48
N LYS A 28 -6.04 6.22 17.27
CA LYS A 28 -6.99 6.91 16.37
C LYS A 28 -8.24 6.05 16.12
N TYR A 29 -8.04 4.77 15.76
CA TYR A 29 -9.13 3.83 15.51
C TYR A 29 -10.03 3.64 16.75
N LEU A 30 -9.43 3.46 17.92
CA LEU A 30 -10.15 3.29 19.18
C LEU A 30 -10.97 4.53 19.54
N LEU A 31 -10.40 5.73 19.39
CA LEU A 31 -11.08 6.99 19.65
C LEU A 31 -12.31 7.14 18.75
N GLU A 32 -12.18 6.87 17.45
CA GLU A 32 -13.29 7.05 16.52
C GLU A 32 -14.43 6.04 16.73
N LYS A 33 -14.10 4.77 16.99
CA LYS A 33 -15.12 3.73 17.24
C LYS A 33 -15.80 3.91 18.59
N SER A 34 -15.11 4.48 19.58
CA SER A 34 -15.67 4.84 20.88
C SER A 34 -16.81 5.85 20.76
N HIS A 35 -16.64 6.90 19.94
CA HIS A 35 -17.69 7.90 19.70
C HIS A 35 -18.97 7.32 19.09
N LYS A 36 -18.84 6.24 18.32
CA LYS A 36 -19.96 5.58 17.63
C LYS A 36 -20.56 4.40 18.43
N LYS A 37 -20.10 4.16 19.67
CA LYS A 37 -20.53 3.06 20.57
C LYS A 37 -20.49 1.66 19.94
N TYR A 38 -19.64 1.43 18.94
CA TYR A 38 -19.50 0.12 18.31
C TYR A 38 -18.57 -0.79 19.14
N PRO A 39 -18.87 -2.10 19.25
CA PRO A 39 -17.97 -3.05 19.88
C PRO A 39 -16.67 -3.18 19.06
N VAL A 40 -15.53 -3.04 19.72
CA VAL A 40 -14.20 -3.11 19.09
C VAL A 40 -13.70 -4.55 19.11
N LYS A 41 -13.53 -5.16 17.93
CA LYS A 41 -12.92 -6.49 17.80
C LYS A 41 -11.42 -6.38 17.48
N ALA A 42 -10.61 -7.24 18.09
CA ALA A 42 -9.18 -7.32 17.82
C ALA A 42 -8.88 -7.69 16.35
N SER A 43 -9.74 -8.49 15.72
CA SER A 43 -9.67 -8.81 14.28
C SER A 43 -9.80 -7.57 13.40
N ASP A 44 -10.66 -6.63 13.80
CA ASP A 44 -10.96 -5.44 13.01
C ASP A 44 -9.84 -4.41 13.14
N ILE A 45 -9.25 -4.28 14.34
CA ILE A 45 -8.02 -3.49 14.55
C ILE A 45 -6.91 -4.02 13.65
N LYS A 46 -6.69 -5.34 13.65
CA LYS A 46 -5.62 -5.96 12.85
C LYS A 46 -5.83 -5.71 11.35
N LYS A 47 -7.07 -5.82 10.87
CA LYS A 47 -7.41 -5.57 9.47
C LYS A 47 -7.25 -4.09 9.09
N PHE A 48 -7.67 -3.16 9.93
CA PHE A 48 -7.58 -1.73 9.60
C PHE A 48 -6.17 -1.16 9.75
N VAL A 49 -5.38 -1.66 10.71
CA VAL A 49 -4.06 -1.12 11.04
C VAL A 49 -2.93 -1.76 10.22
N LEU A 50 -3.16 -2.96 9.64
CA LEU A 50 -2.12 -3.71 8.91
C LEU A 50 -2.40 -3.87 7.40
N ASP A 51 -3.58 -3.50 6.89
CA ASP A 51 -3.88 -3.66 5.46
C ASP A 51 -3.37 -2.46 4.66
N GLU A 52 -2.06 -2.47 4.42
CA GLU A 52 -1.26 -1.40 3.79
C GLU A 52 -1.84 -0.89 2.46
N LEU A 53 -2.55 -1.75 1.73
CA LEU A 53 -3.14 -1.40 0.43
C LEU A 53 -4.32 -0.42 0.57
N TRP A 54 -5.25 -0.68 1.49
CA TRP A 54 -6.40 0.20 1.67
C TRP A 54 -6.02 1.50 2.35
N GLU A 55 -5.06 1.45 3.28
CA GLU A 55 -4.47 2.66 3.87
C GLU A 55 -3.84 3.56 2.80
N PHE A 56 -3.13 2.97 1.83
CA PHE A 56 -2.56 3.73 0.73
C PHE A 56 -3.64 4.45 -0.10
N PHE A 57 -4.76 3.80 -0.40
CA PHE A 57 -5.87 4.44 -1.11
C PHE A 57 -6.57 5.52 -0.29
N MET A 58 -6.69 5.35 1.03
CA MET A 58 -7.21 6.39 1.92
C MET A 58 -6.29 7.61 1.94
N ASN A 59 -4.98 7.42 2.01
CA ASN A 59 -4.01 8.52 1.98
C ASN A 59 -4.01 9.30 0.66
N LEU A 60 -4.46 8.66 -0.43
CA LEU A 60 -4.65 9.31 -1.74
C LEU A 60 -6.05 9.90 -1.92
N ASN A 61 -6.91 9.87 -0.88
CA ASN A 61 -8.33 10.24 -0.95
C ASN A 61 -9.12 9.50 -2.06
N ILE A 62 -8.68 8.29 -2.43
CA ILE A 62 -9.34 7.44 -3.43
C ILE A 62 -10.46 6.62 -2.79
N ILE A 63 -10.28 6.19 -1.54
CA ILE A 63 -11.30 5.53 -0.74
C ILE A 63 -11.61 6.43 0.45
N SER A 64 -12.89 6.72 0.63
CA SER A 64 -13.38 7.42 1.80
C SER A 64 -13.65 6.45 2.95
N GLU A 65 -13.54 6.99 4.16
CA GLU A 65 -13.66 6.24 5.42
C GLU A 65 -15.09 5.69 5.65
N ASP A 66 -16.09 6.27 4.97
CA ASP A 66 -17.48 5.83 4.95
C ASP A 66 -17.79 4.77 3.88
N GLU A 67 -16.78 4.28 3.16
CA GLU A 67 -16.91 3.36 2.01
C GLU A 67 -17.80 3.92 0.88
N SER A 68 -18.04 5.24 0.86
CA SER A 68 -18.77 5.86 -0.23
C SER A 68 -18.04 5.71 -1.56
N GLN A 69 -18.82 5.67 -2.63
CA GLN A 69 -18.28 5.51 -3.96
C GLN A 69 -17.53 6.78 -4.36
N HIS A 70 -16.28 6.63 -4.80
CA HIS A 70 -15.51 7.74 -5.33
C HIS A 70 -16.18 8.27 -6.61
N SER A 71 -16.33 9.59 -6.75
CA SER A 71 -17.02 10.22 -7.88
C SER A 71 -16.54 9.73 -9.26
N TYR A 72 -15.22 9.59 -9.41
CA TYR A 72 -14.59 9.05 -10.62
C TYR A 72 -14.42 7.52 -10.61
N PHE A 73 -13.81 6.93 -9.58
CA PHE A 73 -13.47 5.49 -9.57
C PHE A 73 -14.63 4.56 -9.17
N GLY A 74 -15.74 5.09 -8.67
CA GLY A 74 -16.86 4.32 -8.14
C GLY A 74 -16.47 3.52 -6.88
N ASN A 75 -16.97 2.29 -6.78
CA ASN A 75 -16.61 1.39 -5.70
C ASN A 75 -15.23 0.74 -5.94
N VAL A 76 -14.19 1.34 -5.36
CA VAL A 76 -12.79 0.90 -5.51
C VAL A 76 -12.56 -0.50 -4.92
N LYS A 77 -13.22 -0.83 -3.81
CA LYS A 77 -13.07 -2.17 -3.17
C LYS A 77 -13.53 -3.28 -4.11
N SER A 78 -14.67 -3.10 -4.79
CA SER A 78 -15.16 -4.05 -5.80
C SER A 78 -14.33 -4.01 -7.09
N LEU A 79 -13.86 -2.83 -7.50
CA LEU A 79 -12.96 -2.70 -8.65
C LEU A 79 -11.69 -3.58 -8.46
N ILE A 80 -11.06 -3.48 -7.30
CA ILE A 80 -9.84 -4.24 -6.98
C ILE A 80 -10.15 -5.71 -6.70
N SER A 81 -11.14 -6.00 -5.86
CA SER A 81 -11.44 -7.37 -5.42
C SER A 81 -12.08 -8.23 -6.49
N ASP A 82 -12.83 -7.64 -7.42
CA ASP A 82 -13.65 -8.38 -8.39
C ASP A 82 -13.21 -8.09 -9.82
N LYS A 83 -13.23 -6.83 -10.26
CA LYS A 83 -13.01 -6.51 -11.68
C LYS A 83 -11.58 -6.80 -12.12
N PHE A 84 -10.58 -6.31 -11.39
CA PHE A 84 -9.17 -6.56 -11.72
C PHE A 84 -8.76 -8.01 -11.52
N VAL A 85 -9.40 -8.74 -10.60
CA VAL A 85 -9.21 -10.18 -10.45
C VAL A 85 -9.80 -10.93 -11.65
N LYS A 86 -11.04 -10.63 -12.05
CA LYS A 86 -11.69 -11.23 -13.23
C LYS A 86 -10.94 -10.94 -14.53
N GLN A 87 -10.33 -9.75 -14.63
CA GLN A 87 -9.49 -9.37 -15.76
C GLN A 87 -8.07 -9.94 -15.70
N LEU A 88 -7.72 -10.72 -14.67
CA LEU A 88 -6.40 -11.33 -14.47
C LEU A 88 -5.25 -10.33 -14.31
N TYR A 89 -5.56 -9.08 -13.97
CA TYR A 89 -4.55 -8.10 -13.55
C TYR A 89 -4.08 -8.38 -12.12
N LEU A 90 -4.97 -8.88 -11.27
CA LEU A 90 -4.67 -9.23 -9.88
C LEU A 90 -5.00 -10.69 -9.60
N ILE A 91 -4.17 -11.32 -8.76
CA ILE A 91 -4.48 -12.59 -8.09
C ILE A 91 -4.84 -12.26 -6.65
N LYS A 92 -5.99 -12.74 -6.20
CA LYS A 92 -6.49 -12.59 -4.83
C LYS A 92 -6.27 -13.90 -4.08
N SER A 93 -5.44 -13.89 -3.05
CA SER A 93 -5.19 -15.05 -2.19
C SER A 93 -5.61 -14.76 -0.74
N LYS A 94 -6.04 -15.79 -0.02
CA LYS A 94 -6.43 -15.69 1.38
C LYS A 94 -5.37 -16.36 2.24
N GLN A 95 -4.78 -15.62 3.16
CA GLN A 95 -3.78 -16.16 4.08
C GLN A 95 -4.48 -16.89 5.23
N ARG A 96 -4.12 -18.16 5.45
CA ARG A 96 -4.78 -19.04 6.42
C ARG A 96 -4.63 -18.57 7.87
N GLU A 97 -3.48 -17.99 8.20
CA GLU A 97 -3.14 -17.62 9.59
C GLU A 97 -3.77 -16.31 10.06
N THR A 98 -3.92 -15.34 9.16
CA THR A 98 -4.34 -13.98 9.49
C THR A 98 -5.73 -13.65 8.96
N ASP A 99 -6.38 -14.59 8.26
CA ASP A 99 -7.61 -14.41 7.49
C ASP A 99 -7.56 -13.21 6.51
N SER A 100 -6.35 -12.73 6.23
CA SER A 100 -6.11 -11.51 5.46
C SER A 100 -6.10 -11.81 3.97
N VAL A 101 -6.54 -10.85 3.18
CA VAL A 101 -6.57 -10.93 1.72
C VAL A 101 -5.30 -10.29 1.18
N LEU A 102 -4.56 -11.04 0.38
CA LEU A 102 -3.38 -10.56 -0.32
C LEU A 102 -3.69 -10.40 -1.81
N PHE A 103 -3.09 -9.37 -2.41
CA PHE A 103 -3.19 -9.10 -3.84
C PHE A 103 -1.80 -9.15 -4.46
N GLU A 104 -1.69 -9.90 -5.55
CA GLU A 104 -0.46 -10.04 -6.33
C GLU A 104 -0.73 -9.73 -7.80
N TRP A 105 0.34 -9.46 -8.56
CA TRP A 105 0.22 -9.26 -10.01
C TRP A 105 -0.21 -10.55 -10.71
N GLY A 106 -1.32 -10.47 -11.44
CA GLY A 106 -1.80 -11.57 -12.26
C GLY A 106 -1.07 -11.69 -13.59
N PRO A 107 -1.34 -12.76 -14.35
CA PRO A 107 -0.64 -13.05 -15.60
C PRO A 107 -0.81 -11.93 -16.63
N ARG A 108 -1.98 -11.28 -16.67
CA ARG A 108 -2.22 -10.17 -17.59
C ARG A 108 -1.40 -8.93 -17.23
N ALA A 109 -1.26 -8.62 -15.93
CA ALA A 109 -0.41 -7.52 -15.49
C ALA A 109 1.06 -7.78 -15.83
N ASN A 110 1.55 -8.99 -15.63
CA ASN A 110 2.93 -9.35 -15.99
C ASN A 110 3.18 -9.30 -17.50
N TYR A 111 2.15 -9.53 -18.33
CA TYR A 111 2.27 -9.47 -19.79
C TYR A 111 2.18 -8.04 -20.35
N GLU A 112 1.24 -7.23 -19.84
CA GLU A 112 0.98 -5.90 -20.38
C GLU A 112 1.86 -4.81 -19.75
N LEU A 113 2.36 -5.03 -18.53
CA LEU A 113 3.08 -4.01 -17.76
C LEU A 113 4.49 -4.48 -17.40
N ASP A 114 5.45 -3.59 -17.61
CA ASP A 114 6.81 -3.77 -17.11
C ASP A 114 6.95 -3.14 -15.70
N ARG A 115 7.42 -3.92 -14.73
CA ARG A 115 7.61 -3.49 -13.33
C ARG A 115 8.52 -2.26 -13.23
N LYS A 116 9.53 -2.15 -14.10
CA LYS A 116 10.43 -0.99 -14.14
C LYS A 116 9.73 0.25 -14.67
N SER A 117 8.93 0.10 -15.72
CA SER A 117 8.09 1.18 -16.28
C SER A 117 7.06 1.69 -15.29
N VAL A 118 6.40 0.81 -14.53
CA VAL A 118 5.50 1.20 -13.42
C VAL A 118 6.26 1.95 -12.33
N LEU A 119 7.42 1.45 -11.89
CA LEU A 119 8.22 2.13 -10.88
C LEU A 119 8.70 3.51 -11.35
N LYS A 120 9.05 3.65 -12.62
CA LYS A 120 9.40 4.93 -13.26
C LYS A 120 8.22 5.89 -13.27
N PHE A 121 7.01 5.40 -13.54
CA PHE A 121 5.80 6.21 -13.49
C PHE A 121 5.53 6.74 -12.07
N VAL A 122 5.62 5.89 -11.05
CA VAL A 122 5.45 6.28 -9.64
C VAL A 122 6.53 7.31 -9.23
N SER A 123 7.79 7.05 -9.59
CA SER A 123 8.91 7.98 -9.37
C SER A 123 8.66 9.38 -9.94
N LYS A 124 8.04 9.48 -11.14
CA LYS A 124 7.66 10.77 -11.73
C LYS A 124 6.58 11.48 -10.93
N ILE A 125 5.55 10.78 -10.44
CA ILE A 125 4.47 11.37 -9.64
C ILE A 125 5.02 11.98 -8.35
N TYR A 126 5.90 11.25 -7.66
CA TYR A 126 6.49 11.70 -6.39
C TYR A 126 7.73 12.57 -6.57
N ASN A 127 8.13 12.86 -7.81
CA ASN A 127 9.34 13.62 -8.16
C ASN A 127 10.58 13.13 -7.39
N CYS A 128 10.75 11.81 -7.27
CA CYS A 128 11.85 11.20 -6.53
C CYS A 128 12.48 10.06 -7.34
N PRO A 129 13.78 9.75 -7.15
CA PRO A 129 14.42 8.64 -7.85
C PRO A 129 13.79 7.28 -7.54
N MET A 130 13.84 6.34 -8.49
CA MET A 130 13.28 4.99 -8.31
C MET A 130 13.97 4.23 -7.16
N GLU A 131 15.24 4.55 -6.90
CA GLU A 131 16.09 3.96 -5.86
C GLU A 131 15.59 4.27 -4.45
N ASN A 132 14.82 5.35 -4.27
CA ASN A 132 14.22 5.69 -2.98
C ASN A 132 13.16 4.66 -2.55
N PHE A 133 12.53 3.98 -3.51
CA PHE A 133 11.61 2.87 -3.25
C PHE A 133 12.39 1.56 -3.06
N VAL A 134 13.22 1.49 -2.01
CA VAL A 134 14.25 0.44 -1.83
C VAL A 134 13.68 -0.98 -1.97
N LYS A 135 12.52 -1.27 -1.36
CA LYS A 135 11.89 -2.61 -1.43
C LYS A 135 11.45 -2.93 -2.87
N GLN A 136 10.77 -1.99 -3.51
CA GLN A 136 10.20 -2.12 -4.85
C GLN A 136 11.30 -2.17 -5.92
N TYR A 137 12.35 -1.35 -5.78
CA TYR A 137 13.50 -1.33 -6.68
C TYR A 137 14.27 -2.65 -6.64
N LYS A 138 14.52 -3.20 -5.44
CA LYS A 138 15.12 -4.54 -5.27
C LYS A 138 14.26 -5.63 -5.91
N ALA A 139 12.95 -5.63 -5.63
CA ALA A 139 12.03 -6.61 -6.20
C ALA A 139 11.97 -6.54 -7.74
N MET A 140 11.96 -5.33 -8.30
CA MET A 140 12.03 -5.10 -9.74
C MET A 140 13.34 -5.65 -10.33
N LYS A 141 14.49 -5.43 -9.68
CA LYS A 141 15.78 -5.95 -10.14
C LYS A 141 15.88 -7.47 -10.09
N VAL A 142 15.28 -8.11 -9.09
CA VAL A 142 15.20 -9.58 -9.03
C VAL A 142 14.37 -10.11 -10.20
N TYR A 143 13.22 -9.47 -10.47
CA TYR A 143 12.34 -9.85 -11.57
C TYR A 143 12.98 -9.64 -12.95
N GLU A 144 13.67 -8.51 -13.17
CA GLU A 144 14.42 -8.23 -14.41
C GLU A 144 15.49 -9.32 -14.67
N ARG A 145 16.13 -9.83 -13.61
CA ARG A 145 17.12 -10.91 -13.73
C ARG A 145 16.51 -12.28 -13.99
N SER A 146 15.33 -12.57 -13.46
CA SER A 146 14.64 -13.85 -13.71
C SER A 146 14.04 -13.89 -15.11
N ALA A 147 13.47 -12.78 -15.58
CA ALA A 147 12.88 -12.66 -16.92
C ALA A 147 13.91 -12.76 -18.06
N LEU A 148 15.20 -12.49 -17.80
CA LEU A 148 16.29 -12.65 -18.76
C LEU A 148 16.84 -14.10 -18.86
N ARG A 149 16.36 -15.00 -18.00
CA ARG A 149 16.82 -16.41 -17.95
C ARG A 149 15.84 -17.40 -18.59
N GLU A 150 14.65 -16.93 -18.95
CA GLU A 150 13.62 -17.66 -19.69
C GLU A 150 13.70 -17.30 -21.18
#